data_AF-A0A9D4C1Y9-F1
#
_entry.id   AF-A0A9D4C1Y9-F1
#
_cell.length_a   1.000
_cell.length_b   1.000
_cell.length_c   1.000
_cell.angle_alpha   90.00
_cell.angle_beta   90.00
_cell.angle_gamma   90.00
#
_symmetry.space_group_name_H-M   'P 1'
#
loop_
_entity.id
_entity.type
_entity.pdbx_description
1 polymer ?
#
loop_
_entity_poly.entity_id
_entity_poly.type
_entity_poly.pdbx_seq_one_letter_code
_entity_poly.pdbx_strand_id
1 'polypeptide(L)'
;MVTRGSTLIITCNSTSNPSLPSYTWTLPGSTIQTGATLNITDIQPSHSGQYRLLVRNIMSPTGGMSRNGTSGAIFTVDVQCMYLLYPVLHI
;
A
#
# COMPACT_ATOMS: atom_id res chain seq x y z
N MET A 1 -11.55 6.58 3.37
CA MET A 1 -12.62 5.60 3.15
C MET A 1 -12.66 5.22 1.69
N VAL A 2 -12.80 3.92 1.38
CA VAL A 2 -12.92 3.40 0.01
C VAL A 2 -14.25 2.68 -0.12
N THR A 3 -14.94 2.82 -1.24
CA THR A 3 -16.24 2.16 -1.44
C THR A 3 -16.04 0.68 -1.78
N ARG A 4 -16.87 -0.19 -1.21
CA ARG A 4 -16.95 -1.61 -1.60
C ARG A 4 -17.05 -1.76 -3.13
N GLY A 5 -16.34 -2.73 -3.68
CA GLY A 5 -16.31 -3.03 -5.11
C GLY A 5 -15.42 -2.09 -5.94
N SER A 6 -14.82 -1.07 -5.31
CA SER A 6 -13.86 -0.19 -5.98
C SER A 6 -12.48 -0.83 -6.06
N THR A 7 -11.60 -0.23 -6.87
CA THR A 7 -10.18 -0.62 -6.92
C THR A 7 -9.37 0.28 -5.99
N LEU A 8 -8.66 -0.32 -5.04
CA LEU A 8 -7.70 0.37 -4.18
C LEU A 8 -6.32 0.29 -4.83
N ILE A 9 -5.71 1.46 -5.03
CA ILE A 9 -4.34 1.59 -5.53
C ILE A 9 -3.53 2.38 -4.51
N ILE A 10 -2.51 1.76 -3.93
CA ILE A 10 -1.54 2.45 -3.06
C ILE A 10 -0.20 2.46 -3.77
N THR A 11 0.30 3.65 -4.08
CA THR A 11 1.61 3.83 -4.70
C THR A 11 2.57 4.41 -3.68
N CYS A 12 3.72 3.77 -3.49
CA CYS A 12 4.82 4.34 -2.73
C CYS A 12 5.96 4.71 -3.68
N ASN A 13 6.41 5.96 -3.57
CA ASN A 13 7.61 6.42 -4.23
C ASN A 13 8.69 6.66 -3.17
N SER A 14 9.92 6.22 -3.44
CA SER A 14 11.06 6.51 -2.56
C SER A 14 12.26 6.91 -3.39
N THR A 15 12.86 8.05 -3.04
CA THR A 15 14.15 8.49 -3.59
C THR A 15 15.28 7.75 -2.87
N SER A 16 15.72 6.64 -3.46
CA SER A 16 16.84 5.84 -2.92
C SER A 16 18.08 5.94 -3.82
N ASN A 17 19.26 5.90 -3.20
CA ASN A 17 20.53 5.73 -3.90
C ASN A 17 21.24 4.51 -3.28
N PRO A 18 21.32 3.35 -3.98
CA PRO A 18 20.95 3.09 -5.37
C PRO A 18 19.44 3.13 -5.67
N SER A 19 19.08 3.29 -6.95
CA SER A 19 17.73 3.59 -7.45
C SER A 19 16.73 2.43 -7.42
N LEU A 20 17.11 1.27 -6.88
CA LEU A 20 16.30 0.04 -6.90
C LEU A 20 16.02 -0.48 -5.48
N PRO A 21 15.20 0.23 -4.70
CA PRO A 21 14.75 -0.25 -3.40
C PRO A 21 13.79 -1.44 -3.59
N SER A 22 13.85 -2.39 -2.65
CA SER A 22 12.91 -3.50 -2.54
C SER A 22 11.68 -3.05 -1.73
N TYR A 23 10.49 -3.28 -2.28
CA TYR A 23 9.22 -2.97 -1.61
C TYR A 23 8.52 -4.25 -1.18
N THR A 24 8.06 -4.29 0.07
CA THR A 24 7.31 -5.42 0.64
C THR A 24 6.08 -4.89 1.36
N TRP A 25 4.91 -5.27 0.87
CA TRP A 25 3.62 -4.99 1.47
C TRP A 25 3.18 -6.18 2.31
N THR A 26 2.66 -5.91 3.50
CA THR A 26 1.97 -6.87 4.37
C THR A 26 0.54 -6.40 4.52
N LEU A 27 -0.37 -7.17 3.94
CA LEU A 27 -1.80 -6.91 3.94
C LEU A 27 -2.45 -7.47 5.23
N PRO A 28 -3.69 -7.05 5.55
CA PRO A 28 -4.52 -7.75 6.53
C PRO A 28 -4.61 -9.25 6.20
N GLY A 29 -4.41 -10.11 7.20
CA GLY A 29 -4.35 -11.57 6.99
C GLY A 29 -2.96 -12.11 6.62
N SER A 30 -1.90 -11.31 6.76
CA SER A 30 -0.49 -11.71 6.57
C SER A 30 -0.12 -12.07 5.12
N THR A 31 -0.93 -11.67 4.14
CA THR A 31 -0.57 -11.78 2.73
C THR A 31 0.57 -10.81 2.42
N ILE A 32 1.60 -11.30 1.74
CA ILE A 32 2.76 -10.51 1.33
C ILE A 32 2.67 -10.20 -0.16
N GLN A 33 2.86 -8.93 -0.52
CA GLN A 33 3.03 -8.52 -1.92
C GLN A 33 4.33 -7.73 -2.08
N THR A 34 4.85 -7.70 -3.31
CA THR A 34 6.06 -6.95 -3.65
C THR A 34 5.78 -5.99 -4.79
N GLY A 35 6.54 -4.90 -4.84
CA GLY A 35 6.36 -3.84 -5.83
C GLY A 35 6.03 -2.49 -5.21
N ALA A 36 6.36 -1.42 -5.93
CA ALA A 36 6.13 -0.05 -5.48
C ALA A 36 4.64 0.29 -5.38
N THR A 37 3.79 -0.41 -6.13
CA THR A 37 2.35 -0.20 -6.19
C THR A 37 1.59 -1.45 -5.74
N LEU A 38 0.71 -1.28 -4.77
CA LEU A 38 -0.26 -2.28 -4.35
C LEU A 38 -1.59 -2.02 -5.07
N ASN A 39 -2.10 -3.03 -5.77
CA ASN A 39 -3.37 -2.95 -6.49
C ASN A 39 -4.34 -4.05 -5.99
N ILE A 40 -5.49 -3.63 -5.47
CA ILE A 40 -6.54 -4.53 -4.99
C ILE A 40 -7.85 -4.15 -5.70
N THR A 41 -8.26 -4.98 -6.64
CA THR A 41 -9.54 -4.86 -7.34
C THR A 41 -10.68 -5.43 -6.51
N ASP A 42 -11.88 -4.91 -6.69
CA ASP A 42 -13.09 -5.37 -5.99
C ASP A 42 -12.92 -5.43 -4.46
N ILE A 43 -12.50 -4.31 -3.86
CA ILE A 43 -12.21 -4.28 -2.43
C ILE A 43 -13.49 -4.51 -1.60
N GLN A 44 -13.41 -5.39 -0.61
CA GLN A 44 -14.53 -5.77 0.25
C GLN A 44 -14.35 -5.19 1.65
N PRO A 45 -15.44 -5.00 2.44
CA PRO A 45 -15.35 -4.56 3.83
C PRO A 45 -14.38 -5.39 4.68
N SER A 46 -14.25 -6.69 4.38
CA SER A 46 -13.30 -7.62 5.02
C SER A 46 -11.83 -7.32 4.72
N HIS A 47 -11.53 -6.54 3.68
CA HIS A 47 -10.17 -6.08 3.38
C HIS A 47 -9.80 -4.82 4.20
N SER A 48 -10.71 -4.28 5.01
CA SER A 48 -10.37 -3.18 5.93
C SER A 48 -9.32 -3.64 6.94
N GLY A 49 -8.38 -2.75 7.25
CA GLY A 49 -7.33 -3.03 8.21
C GLY A 49 -6.05 -2.24 7.98
N GLN A 50 -4.99 -2.67 8.66
CA GLN A 50 -3.67 -2.05 8.53
C GLN A 50 -2.85 -2.74 7.45
N TYR A 51 -2.39 -1.94 6.50
CA TYR A 51 -1.46 -2.31 5.45
C TYR A 51 -0.09 -1.77 5.81
N ARG A 52 0.91 -2.65 5.90
CA ARG A 52 2.28 -2.25 6.24
C ARG A 52 3.14 -2.31 5.00
N LEU A 53 3.89 -1.25 4.74
CA LEU A 53 4.91 -1.22 3.72
C LEU A 53 6.28 -1.23 4.39
N LEU A 54 7.17 -2.06 3.87
CA LEU A 54 8.59 -2.06 4.18
C LEU A 54 9.37 -1.81 2.90
N VAL A 55 10.24 -0.80 2.92
CA VAL A 55 11.13 -0.42 1.84
C VAL A 55 12.56 -0.67 2.30
N ARG A 56 13.31 -1.49 1.56
CA ARG A 56 14.70 -1.85 1.89
C ARG A 56 15.59 -1.45 0.74
N ASN A 57 16.69 -0.78 1.04
CA ASN A 57 17.70 -0.40 0.06
C ASN A 57 19.08 -0.76 0.58
N ILE A 58 19.93 -1.35 -0.26
CA ILE A 58 21.31 -1.69 0.09
C ILE A 58 22.23 -0.85 -0.78
N MET A 59 22.98 0.04 -0.16
CA MET A 59 23.99 0.86 -0.82
C MET A 59 25.37 0.24 -0.63
N SER A 60 26.02 -0.17 -1.71
CA SER A 60 27.39 -0.70 -1.67
C SER A 60 28.35 0.30 -2.35
N PRO A 61 29.01 1.18 -1.60
CA PRO A 61 30.00 2.10 -2.17
C PRO A 61 31.27 1.36 -2.60
N THR A 62 31.85 1.75 -3.73
CA THR A 62 33.16 1.24 -4.19
C THR A 62 34.24 1.59 -3.17
N GLY A 63 34.85 0.56 -2.57
CA GLY A 63 35.92 0.71 -1.57
C GLY A 63 35.45 0.88 -0.13
N GLY A 64 34.15 0.70 0.16
CA GLY A 64 33.59 0.81 1.51
C GLY A 64 32.66 -0.34 1.91
N MET A 65 32.18 -0.30 3.15
CA MET A 65 31.17 -1.25 3.67
C MET A 65 29.78 -0.91 3.13
N SER A 66 29.00 -1.95 2.79
CA SER A 66 27.61 -1.78 2.38
C SER A 66 26.75 -1.19 3.52
N ARG A 67 25.95 -0.18 3.21
CA ARG A 67 24.96 0.41 4.11
C ARG A 67 23.56 -0.10 3.78
N ASN A 68 22.89 -0.68 4.77
CA ASN A 68 21.50 -1.09 4.66
C ASN A 68 20.59 0.03 5.16
N GLY A 69 19.74 0.56 4.29
CA GLY A 69 18.62 1.43 4.62
C GLY A 69 17.33 0.62 4.69
N THR A 70 16.52 0.85 5.73
CA THR A 70 15.17 0.28 5.82
C THR A 70 14.23 1.35 6.32
N SER A 71 13.12 1.53 5.62
CA SER A 71 12.05 2.45 5.97
C SER A 71 10.72 1.72 5.91
N GLY A 72 9.72 2.17 6.66
CA GLY A 72 8.40 1.56 6.62
C GLY A 72 7.28 2.56 6.86
N ALA A 73 6.09 2.24 6.37
CA ALA A 73 4.89 3.04 6.53
C ALA A 73 3.70 2.13 6.86
N ILE A 74 2.72 2.66 7.59
CA ILE A 74 1.48 1.95 7.91
C ILE A 74 0.32 2.77 7.37
N PHE A 75 -0.53 2.12 6.59
CA PHE A 75 -1.74 2.70 5.99
C PHE A 75 -2.95 1.98 6.57
N THR A 76 -3.88 2.73 7.16
CA THR A 76 -5.16 2.17 7.60
C THR A 76 -6.16 2.34 6.46
N VAL A 77 -6.64 1.23 5.92
CA VAL A 77 -7.68 1.22 4.90
C VAL A 77 -8.99 0.87 5.59
N ASP A 78 -9.97 1.73 5.36
CA ASP A 78 -11.33 1.57 5.84
C ASP A 78 -12.26 1.51 4.63
N VAL A 79 -12.90 0.36 4.43
CA VAL A 79 -13.75 0.07 3.28
C VAL A 79 -15.21 0.18 3.73
N GLN A 80 -15.92 1.14 3.18
CA GLN A 80 -17.29 1.47 3.54
C GLN A 80 -18.28 0.92 2.51
N CYS A 81 -19.43 0.48 3.00
CA CYS A 81 -20.60 0.25 2.16
C CYS A 81 -21.26 1.60 1.88
N MET A 82 -21.33 2.02 0.62
CA MET A 82 -22.05 3.23 0.24
C MET A 82 -23.55 2.93 0.27
N TYR A 83 -24.22 3.29 1.36
CA TYR A 83 -25.68 3.34 1.42
C TYR A 83 -26.12 4.76 1.03
N LEU A 84 -26.77 4.90 -0.13
CA LEU A 84 -27.49 6.13 -0.47
C LEU A 84 -28.80 6.16 0.36
N LEU A 85 -28.85 6.96 1.41
CA LEU A 85 -30.03 7.12 2.27
C LEU A 85 -31.01 8.22 1.78
N TYR A 86 -31.08 8.46 0.47
CA TYR A 86 -32.06 9.39 -0.12
C TYR A 86 -32.50 8.92 -1.51
N PRO A 87 -33.81 8.89 -1.81
CA PRO A 87 -34.26 8.78 -3.19
C PRO A 87 -33.89 10.08 -3.92
N VAL A 88 -33.24 9.95 -5.08
CA VAL A 88 -33.00 11.08 -5.99
C VAL A 88 -34.38 11.55 -6.45
N LEU A 89 -34.89 12.65 -5.90
CA LEU A 89 -36.13 13.26 -6.36
C LEU A 89 -35.82 13.96 -7.69
N HIS A 90 -36.01 13.27 -8.81
CA HIS A 90 -36.12 13.94 -10.10
C HIS A 90 -37.50 14.59 -10.16
N ILE A 91 -37.49 15.92 -10.03
CA ILE A 91 -38.60 16.81 -10.39
C ILE A 91 -38.95 16.70 -11.87
#